data_AF-A0A7V0ZAX3-F1
#
_entry.id   AF-A0A7V0ZAX3-F1
#
_cell.length_a   1.000
_cell.length_b   1.000
_cell.length_c   1.000
_cell.angle_alpha   90.00
_cell.angle_beta   90.00
_cell.angle_gamma   90.00
#
_symmetry.space_group_name_H-M   'P 1'
#
loop_
_entity.id
_entity.type
_entity.pdbx_description
1 polymer ?
#
loop_
_entity_poly.entity_id
_entity_poly.type
_entity_poly.pdbx_seq_one_letter_code
_entity_poly.pdbx_strand_id
1 'polypeptide(L)'
;MLLNRDEYVGARNSYRVNGHGSDLKMIQQAAVKAELLTGDPVWDLFLTYLQHALEETETYRQRAQDMLTHPNTVDHNIMLQAKIALAESTSRASILEAVISLPKDLIELGSEANSLLERAE
;
A
#
# COMPACT_ATOMS: atom_id res chain seq x y z
N MET A 1 29.93 -5.34 33.83
CA MET A 1 29.81 -3.89 33.59
C MET A 1 28.37 -3.61 33.22
N LEU A 2 27.57 -3.12 34.18
CA LEU A 2 26.19 -2.70 33.94
C LEU A 2 26.25 -1.22 33.55
N LEU A 3 25.80 -0.90 32.34
CA LEU A 3 25.70 0.49 31.86
C LEU A 3 24.85 1.30 32.85
N ASN A 4 25.32 2.51 33.18
CA ASN A 4 24.64 3.37 34.12
C ASN A 4 23.27 3.77 33.55
N ARG A 5 22.25 3.92 34.41
CA ARG A 5 20.85 4.19 33.99
C ARG A 5 20.75 5.41 33.07
N ASP A 6 21.62 6.39 33.25
CA ASP A 6 21.69 7.61 32.43
C ASP A 6 22.30 7.38 31.03
N GLU A 7 23.23 6.43 30.89
CA GLU A 7 23.80 6.04 29.58
C GLU A 7 22.77 5.31 28.72
N TYR A 8 21.90 4.50 29.36
CA TYR A 8 20.82 3.79 28.66
C TYR A 8 19.72 4.74 28.15
N VAL A 9 19.42 5.81 28.89
CA VAL A 9 18.45 6.84 28.48
C VAL A 9 19.03 7.72 27.37
N GLY A 10 20.32 8.06 27.45
CA GLY A 10 21.04 8.80 26.41
C GLY A 10 21.12 8.04 25.08
N ALA A 11 21.45 6.74 25.12
CA ALA A 11 21.49 5.89 23.93
C ALA A 11 20.09 5.69 23.31
N ARG A 12 19.04 5.55 24.13
CA ARG A 12 17.67 5.38 23.61
C ARG A 12 17.10 6.65 22.99
N ASN A 13 17.50 7.82 23.50
CA ASN A 13 17.13 9.12 22.90
C ASN A 13 17.93 9.42 21.63
N SER A 14 19.21 9.07 21.54
CA SER A 14 19.99 9.27 20.31
C SER A 14 19.51 8.41 19.15
N TYR A 15 19.01 7.20 19.40
CA TYR A 15 18.35 6.38 18.37
C TYR A 15 17.00 6.95 17.89
N ARG A 16 16.21 7.59 18.76
CA ARG A 16 14.93 8.20 18.36
C ARG A 16 15.11 9.51 17.61
N VAL A 17 16.09 10.32 17.99
CA VAL A 17 16.35 11.62 17.35
C VAL A 17 17.07 11.44 16.00
N ASN A 18 18.00 10.48 15.88
CA ASN A 18 18.67 10.18 14.61
C ASN A 18 17.84 9.28 13.67
N GLY A 19 16.93 8.46 14.20
CA GLY A 19 16.08 7.58 13.41
C GLY A 19 15.06 8.32 12.55
N HIS A 20 14.41 9.36 13.09
CA HIS A 20 13.39 10.12 12.35
C HIS A 20 13.97 10.85 11.13
N GLY A 21 15.16 11.45 11.25
CA GLY A 21 15.81 12.09 10.09
C GLY A 21 16.23 11.09 9.01
N SER A 22 16.62 9.86 9.40
CA SER A 22 16.95 8.79 8.46
C SER A 22 15.70 8.26 7.73
N ASP A 23 14.61 8.05 8.46
CA ASP A 23 13.35 7.55 7.90
C ASP A 23 12.73 8.57 6.93
N LEU A 24 12.74 9.86 7.29
CA LEU A 24 12.27 10.95 6.41
C LEU A 24 13.11 11.05 5.12
N LYS A 25 14.44 10.91 5.21
CA LYS A 25 15.32 10.86 4.03
C LYS A 25 15.05 9.65 3.15
N MET A 26 14.74 8.48 3.74
CA MET A 26 14.37 7.29 2.97
C MET A 26 13.06 7.50 2.20
N ILE A 27 12.05 8.11 2.83
CA ILE A 27 10.76 8.43 2.20
C ILE A 27 10.96 9.45 1.06
N GLN A 28 11.75 10.49 1.29
CA GLN A 28 12.10 11.48 0.26
C GLN A 28 12.79 10.83 -0.95
N GLN A 29 13.75 9.92 -0.72
CA GLN A 29 14.41 9.20 -1.81
C GLN A 29 13.46 8.27 -2.56
N ALA A 30 12.52 7.63 -1.86
CA ALA A 30 11.50 6.79 -2.47
C ALA A 30 10.56 7.62 -3.36
N ALA A 31 10.21 8.84 -2.94
CA ALA A 31 9.41 9.78 -3.71
C ALA A 31 10.08 10.16 -5.05
N VAL A 32 11.36 10.52 -5.04
CA VAL A 32 12.11 10.82 -6.28
C VAL A 32 12.11 9.62 -7.24
N LYS A 33 12.28 8.40 -6.72
CA LYS A 33 12.20 7.19 -7.55
C LYS A 33 10.79 6.95 -8.09
N ALA A 34 9.76 7.24 -7.30
CA ALA A 34 8.37 7.16 -7.74
C ALA A 34 8.09 8.18 -8.87
N GLU A 35 8.56 9.42 -8.77
CA GLU A 35 8.43 10.42 -9.84
C GLU A 35 9.08 9.95 -11.14
N LEU A 36 10.32 9.44 -11.07
CA LEU A 36 11.03 8.89 -12.23
C LEU A 36 10.28 7.73 -12.87
N LEU A 37 9.73 6.83 -12.04
CA LEU A 37 8.93 5.71 -12.51
C LEU A 37 7.66 6.18 -13.21
N THR A 38 6.92 7.12 -12.61
CA THR A 38 5.68 7.67 -13.19
C THR A 38 5.91 8.55 -14.43
N GLY A 39 7.14 9.00 -14.66
CA GLY A 39 7.52 9.72 -15.87
C GLY A 39 7.89 8.84 -17.06
N ASP A 40 8.00 7.51 -16.87
CA ASP A 40 8.29 6.55 -17.93
C ASP A 40 7.00 6.15 -18.68
N PRO A 41 6.90 6.30 -20.02
CA PRO A 41 5.73 5.87 -20.79
C PRO A 41 5.35 4.39 -20.63
N VAL A 42 6.31 3.52 -20.27
CA VAL A 42 6.04 2.11 -19.98
C VAL A 42 5.22 1.94 -18.71
N TRP A 43 5.32 2.89 -17.77
CA TRP A 43 4.53 2.91 -16.55
C TRP A 43 3.04 3.09 -16.83
N ASP A 44 2.67 3.97 -17.77
CA ASP A 44 1.27 4.16 -18.17
C ASP A 44 0.66 2.88 -18.76
N LEU A 45 1.45 2.15 -19.56
CA LEU A 45 1.05 0.85 -20.09
C LEU A 45 0.88 -0.18 -18.97
N PHE A 46 1.81 -0.22 -18.01
CA PHE A 46 1.72 -1.08 -16.85
C PHE A 46 0.48 -0.76 -15.99
N LEU A 47 0.19 0.52 -15.74
CA LEU A 47 -1.01 0.96 -15.03
C LEU A 47 -2.29 0.53 -15.76
N THR A 48 -2.31 0.62 -17.09
CA THR A 48 -3.45 0.17 -17.90
C THR A 48 -3.72 -1.33 -17.68
N TYR A 49 -2.67 -2.17 -17.62
CA TYR A 49 -2.84 -3.59 -17.32
C TYR A 49 -3.36 -3.84 -15.90
N LEU A 50 -2.87 -3.09 -14.91
CA LEU A 50 -3.35 -3.20 -13.53
C LEU A 50 -4.81 -2.76 -13.38
N GLN A 51 -5.21 -1.67 -14.05
CA GLN A 51 -6.59 -1.18 -14.06
C GLN A 51 -7.53 -2.20 -14.69
N HIS A 52 -7.16 -2.77 -15.84
CA HIS A 52 -7.94 -3.84 -16.45
C HIS A 52 -8.08 -5.06 -15.52
N ALA A 53 -6.99 -5.48 -14.87
CA ALA A 53 -7.02 -6.59 -13.93
C ALA A 53 -7.90 -6.29 -12.70
N LEU A 54 -7.96 -5.03 -12.26
CA LEU A 54 -8.84 -4.58 -11.19
C LEU A 54 -10.30 -4.65 -11.61
N GLU A 55 -10.65 -4.10 -12.77
CA GLU A 55 -12.01 -4.14 -13.33
C GLU A 55 -12.53 -5.58 -13.50
N GLU A 56 -11.69 -6.50 -14.00
CA GLU A 56 -12.02 -7.93 -14.09
C GLU A 56 -12.28 -8.53 -12.70
N THR A 57 -11.45 -8.16 -11.71
CA THR A 57 -11.56 -8.66 -10.34
C THR A 57 -12.84 -8.14 -9.67
N GLU A 58 -13.20 -6.87 -9.88
CA GLU A 58 -14.44 -6.28 -9.38
C GLU A 58 -15.66 -6.91 -10.03
N THR A 59 -15.61 -7.17 -11.34
CA THR A 59 -16.67 -7.88 -12.05
C THR A 59 -16.89 -9.28 -11.47
N TYR A 60 -15.78 -10.01 -11.21
CA TYR A 60 -15.85 -11.33 -10.60
C TYR A 60 -16.41 -11.28 -9.16
N ARG A 61 -15.98 -10.28 -8.37
CA ARG A 61 -16.49 -10.01 -7.02
C ARG A 61 -18.00 -9.76 -7.03
N GLN A 62 -18.46 -8.92 -7.94
CA GLN A 62 -19.88 -8.59 -8.08
C GLN A 62 -20.70 -9.83 -8.43
N ARG A 63 -20.25 -10.66 -9.38
CA ARG A 63 -20.91 -11.92 -9.72
C ARG A 63 -21.01 -12.88 -8.53
N ALA A 64 -19.94 -13.03 -7.75
CA ALA A 64 -19.94 -13.86 -6.55
C ALA A 64 -20.95 -13.32 -5.52
N GLN A 65 -21.03 -12.00 -5.37
CA GLN A 65 -21.98 -11.35 -4.47
C GLN A 65 -23.43 -11.54 -4.94
N ASP A 66 -23.70 -11.38 -6.24
CA ASP A 66 -25.00 -11.62 -6.84
C ASP A 66 -25.45 -13.07 -6.63
N MET A 67 -24.54 -14.04 -6.77
CA MET A 67 -24.84 -15.45 -6.49
C MET A 67 -25.25 -15.69 -5.05
N LEU A 68 -24.64 -14.98 -4.08
CA LEU A 68 -24.96 -15.13 -2.66
C LEU A 68 -26.26 -14.45 -2.25
N THR A 69 -26.67 -13.39 -2.95
CA THR A 69 -27.91 -12.66 -2.68
C THR A 69 -29.10 -13.17 -3.50
N HIS A 70 -28.85 -13.97 -4.53
CA HIS A 70 -29.90 -14.49 -5.39
C HIS A 70 -30.83 -15.45 -4.62
N PRO A 71 -32.15 -15.22 -4.65
CA PRO A 71 -33.12 -15.96 -3.83
C PRO A 71 -33.20 -17.47 -4.14
N ASN A 72 -32.75 -17.87 -5.33
CA ASN A 72 -32.77 -19.28 -5.76
C ASN A 72 -31.44 -20.01 -5.48
N THR A 73 -30.44 -19.36 -4.89
CA THR A 73 -29.18 -20.03 -4.53
C THR A 73 -29.36 -20.76 -3.20
N VAL A 74 -29.82 -22.01 -3.29
CA VAL A 74 -30.08 -22.88 -2.13
C VAL A 74 -29.03 -23.99 -1.97
N ASP A 75 -28.19 -24.19 -2.99
CA ASP A 75 -27.15 -25.21 -2.95
C ASP A 75 -25.95 -24.74 -2.11
N HIS A 76 -25.63 -25.54 -1.09
CA HIS A 76 -24.57 -25.23 -0.14
C HIS A 76 -23.18 -25.15 -0.79
N ASN A 77 -22.88 -26.01 -1.76
CA ASN A 77 -21.58 -26.01 -2.44
C ASN A 77 -21.44 -24.76 -3.31
N ILE A 78 -22.51 -24.35 -3.99
CA ILE A 78 -22.53 -23.10 -4.78
C ILE A 78 -22.31 -21.89 -3.87
N MET A 79 -22.99 -21.83 -2.71
CA MET A 79 -22.79 -20.77 -1.73
C MET A 79 -21.35 -20.74 -1.19
N LEU A 80 -20.76 -21.90 -0.91
CA LEU A 80 -19.39 -21.97 -0.42
C LEU A 80 -18.40 -21.48 -1.48
N GLN A 81 -18.53 -21.91 -2.73
CA GLN A 81 -17.70 -21.44 -3.84
C GLN A 81 -17.82 -19.93 -4.04
N ALA A 82 -19.05 -19.38 -3.98
CA ALA A 82 -19.25 -17.94 -4.10
C ALA A 82 -18.62 -17.16 -2.93
N LYS A 83 -18.63 -17.70 -1.70
CA LYS A 83 -17.92 -17.08 -0.56
C LYS A 83 -16.40 -17.08 -0.75
N ILE A 84 -15.83 -18.18 -1.23
CA ILE A 84 -14.39 -18.28 -1.51
C ILE A 84 -14.01 -17.26 -2.59
N ALA A 85 -14.75 -17.26 -3.70
CA ALA A 85 -14.58 -16.31 -4.80
C ALA A 85 -14.65 -14.85 -4.32
N LEU A 86 -15.60 -14.53 -3.43
CA LEU A 86 -15.74 -13.20 -2.85
C LEU A 86 -14.52 -12.81 -2.00
N ALA A 87 -14.02 -13.72 -1.17
CA ALA A 87 -12.86 -13.47 -0.31
C ALA A 87 -11.57 -13.27 -1.16
N GLU A 88 -11.34 -14.14 -2.14
CA GLU A 88 -10.18 -14.06 -3.03
C GLU A 88 -10.19 -12.77 -3.87
N SER A 89 -11.33 -12.43 -4.47
CA SER A 89 -11.48 -11.23 -5.27
C SER A 89 -11.35 -9.96 -4.45
N THR A 90 -11.87 -9.94 -3.21
CA THR A 90 -11.69 -8.81 -2.29
C THR A 90 -10.21 -8.61 -1.97
N SER A 91 -9.49 -9.67 -1.60
CA SER A 91 -8.06 -9.57 -1.32
C SER A 91 -7.26 -9.12 -2.54
N ARG A 92 -7.59 -9.65 -3.73
CA ARG A 92 -6.91 -9.29 -4.98
C ARG A 92 -7.15 -7.83 -5.35
N ALA A 93 -8.38 -7.34 -5.23
CA ALA A 93 -8.73 -5.94 -5.49
C ALA A 93 -7.93 -5.00 -4.58
N SER A 94 -7.90 -5.27 -3.27
CA SER A 94 -7.13 -4.44 -2.32
C SER A 94 -5.63 -4.40 -2.63
N ILE A 95 -5.04 -5.52 -3.09
CA ILE A 95 -3.63 -5.55 -3.50
C ILE A 95 -3.42 -4.68 -4.76
N LEU A 96 -4.29 -4.82 -5.76
CA LEU A 96 -4.20 -4.05 -7.00
C LEU A 96 -4.36 -2.55 -6.74
N GLU A 97 -5.35 -2.15 -5.94
CA GLU A 97 -5.55 -0.77 -5.50
C GLU A 97 -4.32 -0.20 -4.78
N ALA A 98 -3.74 -0.97 -3.85
CA ALA A 98 -2.53 -0.58 -3.13
C ALA A 98 -1.33 -0.39 -4.06
N VAL A 99 -1.12 -1.28 -5.03
CA VAL A 99 -0.02 -1.16 -5.99
C VAL A 99 -0.20 0.04 -6.93
N ILE A 100 -1.43 0.30 -7.38
CA ILE A 100 -1.75 1.44 -8.25
C ILE A 100 -1.54 2.77 -7.52
N SER A 101 -1.91 2.84 -6.23
CA SER A 101 -1.82 4.07 -5.41
C SER A 101 -0.42 4.33 -4.85
N LEU A 102 0.38 3.29 -4.61
CA LEU A 102 1.67 3.39 -3.92
C LEU A 102 2.62 4.48 -4.45
N PRO A 103 2.84 4.68 -5.76
CA PRO A 103 3.73 5.73 -6.24
C PRO A 103 3.22 7.13 -5.87
N LYS A 104 1.91 7.35 -5.97
CA LYS A 104 1.29 8.62 -5.59
C LYS A 104 1.46 8.88 -4.09
N ASP A 105 1.20 7.87 -3.26
CA ASP A 105 1.38 7.96 -1.81
C ASP A 105 2.83 8.28 -1.44
N LEU A 106 3.80 7.67 -2.12
CA LEU A 106 5.23 7.96 -1.92
C LEU A 106 5.60 9.40 -2.30
N ILE A 107 5.04 9.94 -3.38
CA ILE A 107 5.28 11.33 -3.81
C ILE A 107 4.70 12.31 -2.79
N GLU A 108 3.46 12.10 -2.36
CA GLU A 108 2.80 12.94 -1.36
C GLU A 108 3.55 12.92 -0.02
N LEU A 109 3.84 11.73 0.51
CA LEU A 109 4.60 11.58 1.76
C LEU A 109 6.04 12.10 1.65
N GLY A 110 6.67 11.99 0.47
CA GLY A 110 7.98 12.56 0.20
C GLY A 110 8.02 14.08 0.29
N SER A 111 6.99 14.76 -0.24
CA SER A 111 6.84 16.21 -0.16
C SER A 111 6.67 16.68 1.29
N GLU A 112 5.88 15.96 2.08
CA GLU A 112 5.75 16.20 3.51
C GLU A 112 7.07 15.99 4.25
N ALA A 113 7.79 14.90 3.94
CA ALA A 113 9.08 14.59 4.55
C ALA A 113 10.13 15.67 4.24
N ASN A 114 10.17 16.18 3.00
CA ASN A 114 11.05 17.27 2.61
C ASN A 114 10.76 18.54 3.42
N SER A 115 9.48 18.90 3.56
CA SER A 115 9.04 20.06 4.35
C SER A 115 9.44 19.97 5.82
N LEU A 116 9.49 18.75 6.39
CA LEU A 116 9.92 18.51 7.77
C LEU A 116 11.45 18.57 7.92
N LEU A 117 12.19 18.07 6.94
CA LEU A 117 13.66 18.15 6.92
C LEU A 117 14.14 19.60 6.81
N GLU A 118 13.54 20.40 5.92
CA GLU A 118 13.86 21.83 5.76
C GLU A 118 13.61 22.66 7.03
N ARG A 119 12.68 22.23 7.90
CA ARG A 119 12.41 22.89 9.19
C ARG A 119 13.34 22.43 10.31
N ALA A 120 14.02 21.30 10.13
CA ALA A 120 14.92 20.71 11.11
C ALA A 120 16.39 21.12 10.91
N GLU A 121 16.72 21.66 9.74
CA GLU A 121 17.99 22.30 9.39
C GLU A 121 18.02 23.79 9.80
#